data_AF-A0A6A6J392-F1
#
_entry.id   AF-A0A6A6J392-F1
#
_cell.length_a   1.000
_cell.length_b   1.000
_cell.length_c   1.000
_cell.angle_alpha   90.00
_cell.angle_beta   90.00
_cell.angle_gamma   90.00
#
_symmetry.space_group_name_H-M   'P 1'
#
loop_
_entity.id
_entity.type
_entity.pdbx_description
1 polymer ?
#
loop_
_entity_poly.entity_id
_entity_poly.type
_entity_poly.pdbx_seq_one_letter_code
_entity_poly.pdbx_strand_id
1 'polypeptide(L)'
;MGAENSKPASDVSQHVFSSDAPVRFSNELVDSLQKNTQTNSARSKQLELQYQQRLTAELEKLREKEAQNLSKLSEALSAEAEKPAEPPTLAEKLSDATSSSSTLAEKQRQKDMSRESVTKEIEALRKKLDSRKKLEQLDPQVAKAQEEVVACLRTKDRRPLDCWKEVETFKREVGRLEKDFVEKTIR
;
A
#
# COMPACT_ATOMS: atom_id res chain seq x y z
N MET A 1 44.48 -38.56 -34.32
CA MET A 1 43.47 -39.18 -33.45
C MET A 1 43.88 -38.91 -32.01
N GLY A 2 43.22 -37.95 -31.36
CA GLY A 2 43.44 -37.59 -29.96
C GLY A 2 42.12 -37.11 -29.41
N ALA A 3 41.38 -38.04 -28.80
CA ALA A 3 40.06 -37.80 -28.23
C ALA A 3 40.23 -37.34 -26.79
N GLU A 4 39.94 -36.07 -26.55
CA GLU A 4 39.89 -35.50 -25.21
C GLU A 4 38.44 -35.61 -24.73
N ASN A 5 38.16 -36.72 -24.02
CA ASN A 5 36.85 -37.01 -23.46
C ASN A 5 36.47 -35.99 -22.37
N SER A 6 35.33 -35.34 -22.57
CA SER A 6 34.64 -34.48 -21.61
C SER A 6 34.33 -35.24 -20.32
N LYS A 7 34.75 -34.70 -19.17
CA LYS A 7 34.26 -35.15 -17.86
C LYS A 7 32.78 -34.74 -17.73
N PRO A 8 31.85 -35.64 -17.35
CA PRO A 8 30.54 -35.21 -16.89
C PRO A 8 30.70 -34.60 -15.50
N ALA A 9 30.30 -33.35 -15.34
CA ALA A 9 30.10 -32.73 -14.03
C ALA A 9 28.84 -33.34 -13.38
N SER A 10 28.97 -34.55 -12.84
CA SER A 10 27.97 -35.18 -11.99
C SER A 10 28.46 -35.19 -10.55
N ASP A 11 28.48 -34.02 -9.94
CA ASP A 11 28.52 -33.88 -8.47
C ASP A 11 28.00 -32.48 -8.11
N VAL A 12 26.71 -32.26 -8.34
CA VAL A 12 25.98 -31.28 -7.52
C VAL A 12 25.83 -31.96 -6.18
N SER A 13 26.73 -31.66 -5.25
CA SER A 13 26.62 -32.04 -3.85
C SER A 13 25.35 -31.40 -3.29
N GLN A 14 24.22 -32.08 -3.45
CA GLN A 14 22.98 -31.72 -2.79
C GLN A 14 23.22 -31.95 -1.30
N HIS A 15 23.59 -30.89 -0.59
CA HIS A 15 23.83 -30.92 0.84
C HIS A 15 22.51 -31.16 1.57
N VAL A 16 22.14 -32.43 1.78
CA VAL A 16 21.00 -32.81 2.61
C VAL A 16 21.43 -32.64 4.07
N PHE A 17 21.10 -31.49 4.66
CA PHE A 17 21.24 -31.27 6.09
C PHE A 17 20.26 -32.17 6.84
N SER A 18 20.74 -33.33 7.28
CA SER A 18 20.04 -34.12 8.30
C SER A 18 20.38 -33.49 9.65
N SER A 19 19.36 -33.14 10.44
CA SER A 19 19.60 -32.64 11.80
C SER A 19 20.23 -33.75 12.64
N ASP A 20 21.42 -33.51 13.17
CA ASP A 20 22.21 -34.45 13.98
C ASP A 20 21.61 -34.70 15.38
N ALA A 21 20.52 -33.99 15.73
CA ALA A 21 19.78 -34.17 16.97
C ALA A 21 18.37 -34.72 16.69
N PRO A 22 17.90 -35.74 17.44
CA PRO A 22 16.55 -36.25 17.29
C PRO A 22 15.56 -35.13 17.58
N VAL A 23 14.74 -34.77 16.59
CA VAL A 23 13.70 -33.76 16.74
C VAL A 23 12.68 -34.27 17.76
N ARG A 24 12.85 -33.85 19.01
CA ARG A 24 11.98 -34.18 20.14
C ARG A 24 10.90 -33.11 20.22
N PHE A 25 9.72 -33.43 19.70
CA PHE A 25 8.54 -32.60 19.93
C PHE A 25 8.05 -32.79 21.37
N SER A 26 7.56 -31.73 22.00
CA SER A 26 6.89 -31.86 23.30
C SER A 26 5.61 -32.67 23.13
N ASN A 27 5.31 -33.55 24.09
CA ASN A 27 4.07 -34.34 24.08
C ASN A 27 2.83 -33.44 24.01
N GLU A 28 2.90 -32.25 24.59
CA GLU A 28 1.84 -31.23 24.51
C GLU A 28 1.62 -30.71 23.08
N LEU A 29 2.70 -30.50 22.30
CA LEU A 29 2.59 -30.10 20.90
C LEU A 29 1.99 -31.24 20.08
N VAL A 30 2.41 -32.48 20.32
CA VAL A 30 1.88 -33.65 19.62
C VAL A 30 0.39 -33.85 19.95
N ASP A 31 0.01 -33.72 21.21
CA ASP A 31 -1.39 -33.75 21.67
C ASP A 31 -2.22 -32.63 21.04
N SER A 32 -1.67 -31.41 20.98
CA SER A 32 -2.32 -30.26 20.36
C SER A 32 -2.50 -30.48 18.86
N LEU A 33 -1.50 -31.01 18.16
CA LEU A 33 -1.59 -31.36 16.74
C LEU A 33 -2.55 -32.52 16.49
N GLN A 34 -2.61 -33.52 17.37
CA GLN A 34 -3.57 -34.63 17.28
C GLN A 34 -5.02 -34.18 17.55
N LYS A 35 -5.22 -33.28 18.51
CA LYS A 35 -6.55 -32.70 18.82
C LYS A 35 -6.96 -31.65 17.79
N ASN A 36 -6.00 -30.99 17.14
CA ASN A 36 -6.24 -29.96 16.14
C ASN A 36 -6.39 -30.59 14.74
N THR A 37 -7.58 -31.12 14.47
CA THR A 37 -7.99 -31.56 13.12
C THR A 37 -8.31 -30.39 12.19
N GLN A 38 -8.15 -29.14 12.65
CA GLN A 38 -8.49 -27.96 11.86
C GLN A 38 -7.46 -27.77 10.75
N THR A 39 -7.92 -27.87 9.52
CA THR A 39 -7.14 -27.51 8.33
C THR A 39 -6.68 -26.05 8.42
N ASN A 40 -5.60 -25.69 7.72
CA ASN A 40 -5.08 -24.31 7.66
C ASN A 40 -6.18 -23.26 7.37
N SER A 41 -7.22 -23.62 6.62
CA SER A 41 -8.38 -22.74 6.34
C SER A 41 -9.24 -22.43 7.57
N ALA A 42 -9.46 -23.39 8.48
CA ALA A 42 -10.22 -23.14 9.70
C ALA A 42 -9.42 -22.24 10.67
N ARG A 43 -8.10 -22.43 10.74
CA ARG A 43 -7.21 -21.55 11.52
C ARG A 43 -7.21 -20.11 10.99
N SER A 44 -7.14 -19.92 9.68
CA SER A 44 -7.18 -18.58 9.09
C SER A 44 -8.51 -17.89 9.36
N LYS A 45 -9.64 -18.60 9.23
CA LYS A 45 -10.98 -18.05 9.55
C LYS A 45 -11.13 -17.68 11.02
N GLN A 46 -10.62 -18.50 11.94
CA GLN A 46 -10.68 -18.19 13.37
C GLN A 46 -9.87 -16.94 13.72
N LEU A 47 -8.69 -16.77 13.13
CA LEU A 47 -7.91 -15.54 13.28
C LEU A 47 -8.64 -14.34 12.70
N GLU A 48 -9.22 -14.48 11.51
CA GLU A 48 -10.01 -13.42 10.88
C GLU A 48 -11.19 -12.98 11.75
N LEU A 49 -11.92 -13.92 12.36
CA LEU A 49 -13.00 -13.61 13.29
C LEU A 49 -12.50 -12.86 14.53
N GLN A 50 -11.36 -13.24 15.10
CA GLN A 50 -10.76 -12.50 16.21
C GLN A 50 -10.37 -11.07 15.83
N TYR A 51 -9.82 -10.88 14.63
CA TYR A 51 -9.53 -9.54 14.11
C TYR A 51 -10.80 -8.73 13.94
N GLN A 52 -11.86 -9.31 13.37
CA GLN A 52 -13.15 -8.64 13.22
C GLN A 52 -13.70 -8.20 14.57
N GLN A 53 -13.72 -9.08 15.58
CA GLN A 53 -14.18 -8.77 16.94
C GLN A 53 -13.38 -7.63 17.59
N ARG A 54 -12.06 -7.62 17.41
CA ARG A 54 -11.21 -6.53 17.95
C ARG A 54 -11.47 -5.21 17.22
N LEU A 55 -11.59 -5.25 15.91
CA LEU A 55 -11.87 -4.06 15.11
C LEU A 55 -13.24 -3.47 15.47
N THR A 56 -14.27 -4.31 15.64
CA THR A 56 -15.60 -3.83 16.03
C THR A 56 -15.58 -3.20 17.42
N ALA A 57 -14.90 -3.81 18.39
CA ALA A 57 -14.77 -3.26 19.74
C ALA A 57 -14.02 -1.91 19.74
N GLU A 58 -12.96 -1.76 18.95
CA GLU A 58 -12.24 -0.49 18.83
C GLU A 58 -13.08 0.58 18.11
N LEU A 59 -13.86 0.21 17.09
CA LEU A 59 -14.76 1.12 16.39
C LEU A 59 -15.89 1.62 17.31
N GLU A 60 -16.47 0.74 18.12
CA GLU A 60 -17.49 1.12 19.12
C GLU A 60 -16.91 2.09 20.14
N LYS A 61 -15.71 1.79 20.67
CA LYS A 61 -15.00 2.67 21.59
C LYS A 61 -14.67 4.04 20.99
N LEU A 62 -14.32 4.10 19.70
CA LEU A 62 -14.10 5.38 19.01
C LEU A 62 -15.41 6.16 18.85
N ARG A 63 -16.51 5.50 18.49
CA ARG A 63 -17.82 6.14 18.39
C ARG A 63 -18.28 6.73 19.71
N GLU A 64 -18.11 6.01 20.81
CA GLU A 64 -18.46 6.52 22.15
C GLU A 64 -17.64 7.75 22.53
N LYS A 65 -16.33 7.72 22.26
CA LYS A 65 -15.45 8.87 22.49
C LYS A 65 -15.85 10.08 21.65
N GLU A 66 -16.16 9.87 20.38
CA GLU A 66 -16.64 10.93 19.49
C GLU A 66 -17.97 11.50 19.99
N ALA A 67 -18.93 10.66 20.38
CA ALA A 67 -20.20 11.10 20.93
C ALA A 67 -20.02 11.93 22.22
N GLN A 68 -19.15 11.49 23.13
CA GLN A 68 -18.81 12.25 24.35
C GLN A 68 -18.10 13.56 24.04
N ASN A 69 -17.22 13.60 23.04
CA ASN A 69 -16.55 14.83 22.64
C ASN A 69 -17.54 15.81 22.02
N LEU A 70 -18.44 15.33 21.17
CA LEU A 70 -19.51 16.15 20.59
C LEU A 70 -20.45 16.68 21.67
N SER A 71 -20.82 15.87 22.66
CA SER A 71 -21.65 16.34 23.77
C SER A 71 -20.94 17.42 24.57
N LYS A 72 -19.67 17.21 24.96
CA LYS A 72 -18.86 18.22 25.66
C LYS A 72 -18.70 19.51 24.86
N LEU A 73 -18.45 19.41 23.56
CA LEU A 73 -18.35 20.58 22.70
C LEU A 73 -19.70 21.29 22.56
N SER A 74 -20.81 20.55 22.47
CA SER A 74 -22.15 21.13 22.41
C SER A 74 -22.52 21.85 23.70
N GLU A 75 -22.14 21.29 24.86
CA GLU A 75 -22.31 21.92 26.17
C GLU A 75 -21.44 23.19 26.28
N ALA A 76 -20.17 23.11 25.86
CA ALA A 76 -19.27 24.26 25.85
C ALA A 76 -19.75 25.38 24.91
N LEU A 77 -20.25 25.03 23.71
CA LEU A 77 -20.84 26.00 22.78
C LEU A 77 -22.10 26.63 23.35
N SER A 78 -22.95 25.84 24.02
CA SER A 78 -24.18 26.36 24.64
C SER A 78 -23.86 27.27 25.85
N ALA A 79 -22.84 26.93 26.64
CA ALA A 79 -22.35 27.75 27.76
C ALA A 79 -21.66 29.04 27.29
N GLU A 80 -20.96 29.00 26.14
CA GLU A 80 -20.34 30.19 25.55
C GLU A 80 -21.39 31.10 24.89
N ALA A 81 -22.49 30.54 24.37
CA ALA A 81 -23.60 31.30 23.79
C ALA A 81 -24.39 32.15 24.82
N GLU A 82 -24.25 31.89 26.13
CA GLU A 82 -24.85 32.71 27.20
C GLU A 82 -23.96 33.87 27.67
N LYS A 83 -22.73 34.03 27.17
CA LYS A 83 -21.91 35.22 27.47
C LYS A 83 -22.20 36.32 26.45
N PRO A 84 -22.70 37.49 26.89
CA PRO A 84 -22.96 38.61 25.99
C PRO A 84 -21.68 39.05 25.29
N ALA A 85 -21.81 39.27 23.98
CA ALA A 85 -20.80 39.88 23.14
C ALA A 85 -20.36 41.24 23.70
N GLU A 86 -19.06 41.39 23.97
CA GLU A 86 -18.40 42.69 24.03
C GLU A 86 -17.23 42.74 23.03
N PRO A 87 -16.97 43.91 22.42
CA PRO A 87 -16.15 44.06 21.22
C PRO A 87 -14.64 43.83 21.47
N PRO A 88 -13.86 43.52 20.41
CA PRO A 88 -12.48 43.08 20.54
C PRO A 88 -11.55 44.26 20.80
N THR A 89 -11.22 44.52 22.07
CA THR A 89 -10.08 45.38 22.40
C THR A 89 -9.37 44.89 23.66
N LEU A 90 -8.04 44.83 23.60
CA LEU A 90 -7.08 44.59 24.70
C LEU A 90 -6.98 43.17 25.28
N ALA A 91 -8.06 42.37 25.33
CA ALA A 91 -7.97 41.00 25.86
C ALA A 91 -7.08 40.07 25.01
N GLU A 92 -7.15 40.18 23.68
CA GLU A 92 -6.39 39.34 22.74
C GLU A 92 -4.87 39.60 22.82
N LYS A 93 -4.47 40.86 23.08
CA LYS A 93 -3.06 41.26 23.25
C LYS A 93 -2.50 40.88 24.62
N LEU A 94 -3.34 40.82 25.65
CA LEU A 94 -2.95 40.38 26.99
C LEU A 94 -2.93 38.83 27.09
N SER A 95 -3.77 38.13 26.31
CA SER A 95 -3.69 36.68 26.19
C SER A 95 -2.42 36.21 25.49
N ASP A 96 -1.90 36.96 24.50
CA ASP A 96 -0.63 36.63 23.83
C ASP A 96 0.59 36.79 24.76
N ALA A 97 0.52 37.69 25.74
CA ALA A 97 1.60 37.91 26.72
C ALA A 97 1.55 36.96 27.93
N THR A 98 0.41 36.30 28.17
CA THR A 98 0.18 35.39 29.31
C THR A 98 0.00 33.92 28.92
N SER A 99 -0.02 33.63 27.62
CA SER A 99 -0.10 32.29 27.07
C SER A 99 1.20 31.52 27.31
N SER A 100 1.09 30.37 27.98
CA SER A 100 2.20 29.44 28.19
C SER A 100 2.74 28.95 26.83
N SER A 101 4.03 28.60 26.74
CA SER A 101 4.65 28.16 25.48
C SER A 101 3.91 27.01 24.79
N SER A 102 3.20 26.18 25.57
CA SER A 102 2.30 25.13 25.06
C SER A 102 1.16 25.69 24.23
N THR A 103 0.44 26.70 24.73
CA THR A 103 -0.71 27.30 24.03
C THR A 103 -0.32 28.04 22.74
N LEU A 104 0.87 28.64 22.70
CA LEU A 104 1.44 29.22 21.48
C LEU A 104 1.81 28.13 20.46
N ALA A 105 2.37 27.00 20.92
CA ALA A 105 2.67 25.86 20.08
C ALA A 105 1.40 25.16 19.54
N GLU A 106 0.34 25.07 20.34
CA GLU A 106 -0.98 24.57 19.91
C GLU A 106 -1.61 25.49 18.85
N LYS A 107 -1.56 26.82 19.05
CA LYS A 107 -2.12 27.81 18.12
C LYS A 107 -1.31 27.87 16.80
N GLN A 108 0.01 27.71 16.88
CA GLN A 108 0.87 27.52 15.70
C GLN A 108 0.52 26.22 14.98
N ARG A 109 0.33 25.09 15.69
CA ARG A 109 -0.14 23.84 15.09
C ARG A 109 -1.51 23.96 14.43
N GLN A 110 -2.45 24.69 15.01
CA GLN A 110 -3.75 24.96 14.37
C GLN A 110 -3.62 25.83 13.12
N LYS A 111 -2.68 26.78 13.11
CA LYS A 111 -2.37 27.61 11.95
C LYS A 111 -1.66 26.81 10.84
N ASP A 112 -0.79 25.88 11.23
CA ASP A 112 -0.14 24.93 10.32
C ASP A 112 -1.11 23.86 9.80
N MET A 113 -2.21 23.62 10.51
CA MET A 113 -3.35 22.80 10.07
C MET A 113 -4.47 23.61 9.40
N SER A 114 -4.26 24.91 9.17
CA SER A 114 -5.27 25.76 8.54
C SER A 114 -5.51 25.33 7.09
N ARG A 115 -6.71 25.63 6.59
CA ARG A 115 -7.11 25.30 5.20
C ARG A 115 -6.08 25.79 4.17
N GLU A 116 -5.44 26.94 4.43
CA GLU A 116 -4.47 27.55 3.51
C GLU A 116 -3.11 26.85 3.47
N SER A 117 -2.62 26.31 4.60
CA SER A 117 -1.38 25.53 4.63
C SER A 117 -1.60 24.17 3.96
N VAL A 118 -2.72 23.50 4.24
CA VAL A 118 -3.08 22.23 3.59
C VAL A 118 -3.24 22.41 2.09
N THR A 119 -3.86 23.49 1.60
CA THR A 119 -3.95 23.75 0.16
C THR A 119 -2.58 23.96 -0.49
N LYS A 120 -1.67 24.69 0.18
CA LYS A 120 -0.30 24.89 -0.30
C LYS A 120 0.49 23.58 -0.35
N GLU A 121 0.33 22.72 0.65
CA GLU A 121 0.94 21.38 0.66
C GLU A 121 0.39 20.48 -0.44
N ILE A 122 -0.93 20.51 -0.68
CA ILE A 122 -1.57 19.76 -1.78
C ILE A 122 -1.03 20.24 -3.13
N GLU A 123 -0.90 21.54 -3.36
CA GLU A 123 -0.33 22.09 -4.58
C GLU A 123 1.15 21.72 -4.74
N ALA A 124 1.93 21.76 -3.67
CA ALA A 124 3.32 21.33 -3.67
C ALA A 124 3.45 19.81 -3.96
N LEU A 125 2.56 18.99 -3.41
CA LEU A 125 2.50 17.55 -3.68
C LEU A 125 2.08 17.28 -5.13
N ARG A 126 1.09 17.99 -5.66
CA ARG A 126 0.71 17.90 -7.08
C ARG A 126 1.88 18.25 -7.98
N LYS A 127 2.56 19.38 -7.72
CA LYS A 127 3.75 19.78 -8.47
C LYS A 127 4.88 18.74 -8.38
N LYS A 128 5.08 18.13 -7.21
CA LYS A 128 6.04 17.03 -7.02
C LYS A 128 5.62 15.77 -7.79
N LEU A 129 4.34 15.43 -7.79
CA LEU A 129 3.81 14.28 -8.55
C LEU A 129 3.84 14.51 -10.06
N ASP A 130 3.61 15.73 -10.53
CA ASP A 130 3.72 16.09 -11.95
C ASP A 130 5.19 16.14 -12.40
N SER A 131 6.09 16.57 -11.50
CA SER A 131 7.54 16.54 -11.75
C SER A 131 8.10 15.12 -11.75
N ARG A 132 7.49 14.20 -11.01
CA ARG A 132 7.74 12.77 -11.17
C ARG A 132 7.12 12.39 -12.51
N LYS A 133 7.96 12.18 -13.53
CA LYS A 133 7.56 11.65 -14.83
C LYS A 133 6.50 10.56 -14.59
N LYS A 134 5.28 10.80 -15.08
CA LYS A 134 4.27 9.75 -15.23
C LYS A 134 5.00 8.53 -15.79
N LEU A 135 4.76 7.36 -15.19
CA LEU A 135 5.23 6.07 -15.72
C LEU A 135 5.21 6.16 -17.25
N GLU A 136 6.38 6.00 -17.85
CA GLU A 136 6.65 6.24 -19.27
C GLU A 136 5.46 5.73 -20.07
N GLN A 137 4.66 6.66 -20.62
CA GLN A 137 3.46 6.29 -21.36
C GLN A 137 3.88 5.34 -22.46
N LEU A 138 3.33 4.13 -22.42
CA LEU A 138 3.62 3.10 -23.42
C LEU A 138 3.46 3.71 -24.80
N ASP A 139 4.43 3.47 -25.68
CA ASP A 139 4.42 3.99 -27.04
C ASP A 139 3.06 3.69 -27.69
N PRO A 140 2.36 4.68 -28.28
CA PRO A 140 1.05 4.47 -28.89
C PRO A 140 1.06 3.38 -29.97
N GLN A 141 2.21 3.05 -30.57
CA GLN A 141 2.30 1.95 -31.54
C GLN A 141 2.20 0.57 -30.86
N VAL A 142 2.82 0.39 -29.70
CA VAL A 142 2.73 -0.88 -28.95
C VAL A 142 1.34 -1.06 -28.36
N ALA A 143 0.72 0.03 -27.88
CA ALA A 143 -0.65 -0.01 -27.37
C ALA A 143 -1.66 -0.43 -28.45
N LYS A 144 -1.54 0.10 -29.66
CA LYS A 144 -2.37 -0.30 -30.81
C LYS A 144 -2.16 -1.77 -31.20
N ALA A 145 -0.90 -2.20 -31.31
CA ALA A 145 -0.59 -3.60 -31.63
C ALA A 145 -1.13 -4.56 -30.55
N GLN A 146 -1.06 -4.18 -29.27
CA GLN A 146 -1.65 -4.94 -28.17
C GLN A 146 -3.17 -5.06 -28.31
N GLU A 147 -3.86 -3.96 -28.63
CA GLU A 147 -5.31 -3.95 -28.85
C GLU A 147 -5.72 -4.85 -30.03
N GLU A 148 -4.94 -4.87 -31.11
CA GLU A 148 -5.17 -5.75 -32.27
C GLU A 148 -5.04 -7.24 -31.93
N VAL A 149 -4.01 -7.61 -31.14
CA VAL A 149 -3.87 -8.99 -30.63
C VAL A 149 -5.07 -9.35 -29.76
N VAL A 150 -5.44 -8.49 -28.82
CA VAL A 150 -6.57 -8.72 -27.92
C VAL A 150 -7.88 -8.83 -28.69
N ALA A 151 -8.09 -7.98 -29.70
CA ALA A 151 -9.27 -8.03 -30.56
C ALA A 151 -9.33 -9.32 -31.37
N CYS A 152 -8.21 -9.77 -31.95
CA CYS A 152 -8.16 -11.03 -32.68
C CYS A 152 -8.44 -12.22 -31.77
N LEU A 153 -7.80 -12.27 -30.58
CA LEU A 153 -7.99 -13.35 -29.62
C LEU A 153 -9.43 -13.42 -29.11
N ARG A 154 -10.05 -12.27 -28.81
CA ARG A 154 -11.48 -12.20 -28.41
C ARG A 154 -12.44 -12.67 -29.50
N THR A 155 -12.08 -12.42 -30.77
CA THR A 155 -12.92 -12.85 -31.90
C THR A 155 -12.72 -14.36 -32.18
N LYS A 156 -11.52 -14.87 -31.91
CA LYS A 156 -11.12 -16.27 -32.17
C LYS A 156 -10.75 -17.01 -30.89
N ASP A 157 -11.61 -16.94 -29.88
CA ASP A 157 -11.36 -17.51 -28.53
C ASP A 157 -10.98 -18.99 -28.52
N ARG A 158 -11.51 -19.77 -29.49
CA ARG A 158 -11.22 -21.21 -29.61
C ARG A 158 -10.12 -21.56 -30.61
N ARG A 159 -9.55 -20.56 -31.29
CA ARG A 159 -8.50 -20.73 -32.30
C ARG A 159 -7.44 -19.62 -32.17
N PRO A 160 -6.68 -19.60 -31.06
CA PRO A 160 -5.67 -18.57 -30.83
C PRO A 160 -4.53 -18.60 -31.87
N LEU A 161 -4.30 -19.74 -32.53
CA LEU A 161 -3.28 -19.88 -33.58
C LEU A 161 -3.59 -19.06 -34.85
N ASP A 162 -4.84 -18.67 -35.07
CA ASP A 162 -5.23 -17.85 -36.23
C ASP A 162 -4.87 -16.36 -36.09
N CYS A 163 -4.32 -15.96 -34.93
CA CYS A 163 -3.91 -14.59 -34.59
C CYS A 163 -2.38 -14.40 -34.59
N TRP A 164 -1.65 -15.28 -35.28
CA TRP A 164 -0.19 -15.29 -35.26
C TRP A 164 0.43 -14.03 -35.88
N LYS A 165 -0.22 -13.44 -36.88
CA LYS A 165 0.28 -12.23 -37.57
C LYS A 165 0.27 -11.03 -36.64
N GLU A 166 -0.81 -10.86 -35.89
CA GLU A 166 -0.99 -9.79 -34.91
C GLU A 166 0.00 -9.95 -33.75
N VAL A 167 0.29 -11.19 -33.36
CA VAL A 167 1.31 -11.47 -32.34
C VAL A 167 2.72 -11.17 -32.87
N GLU A 168 3.02 -11.46 -34.14
CA GLU A 168 4.31 -11.11 -34.75
C GLU A 168 4.50 -9.59 -34.87
N THR A 169 3.47 -8.84 -35.25
CA THR A 169 3.55 -7.37 -35.29
C THR A 169 3.75 -6.79 -33.90
N PHE A 170 3.04 -7.29 -32.89
CA PHE A 170 3.26 -6.89 -31.50
C PHE A 170 4.70 -7.17 -31.01
N LYS A 171 5.23 -8.38 -31.28
CA LYS A 171 6.62 -8.73 -30.94
C LYS A 171 7.63 -7.82 -31.61
N ARG A 172 7.37 -7.40 -32.85
CA ARG A 172 8.25 -6.48 -33.59
C ARG A 172 8.30 -5.10 -32.93
N GLU A 173 7.15 -4.55 -32.55
CA GLU A 173 7.07 -3.23 -31.91
C GLU A 173 7.66 -3.26 -30.49
N VAL A 174 7.42 -4.32 -29.72
CA VAL A 174 8.06 -4.51 -28.40
C VAL A 174 9.57 -4.64 -28.55
N GLY A 175 10.05 -5.45 -29.50
CA GLY A 175 11.48 -5.61 -29.75
C GLY A 175 12.18 -4.32 -30.22
N ARG A 176 11.45 -3.35 -30.78
CA ARG A 176 11.97 -2.00 -31.05
C ARG A 176 12.20 -1.24 -29.75
N LEU A 177 11.18 -1.17 -28.88
CA LEU A 177 11.28 -0.48 -27.60
C LEU A 177 12.31 -1.12 -26.66
N GLU A 178 12.43 -2.44 -26.67
CA GLU A 178 13.45 -3.14 -25.88
C GLU A 178 14.86 -2.76 -26.34
N LYS A 179 15.10 -2.64 -27.65
CA LYS A 179 16.39 -2.16 -28.18
C LYS A 179 16.68 -0.73 -27.74
N ASP A 180 15.71 0.17 -27.91
CA ASP A 180 15.86 1.57 -27.50
C ASP A 180 16.14 1.70 -25.98
N PHE A 181 15.46 0.86 -25.18
CA PHE A 181 15.67 0.79 -23.73
C PHE A 181 17.07 0.26 -23.38
N VAL A 182 17.52 -0.81 -24.03
CA VAL A 182 18.85 -1.39 -23.83
C VAL A 182 19.95 -0.40 -24.23
N GLU A 183 19.80 0.29 -25.37
CA GLU A 183 20.74 1.33 -25.80
C GLU A 183 20.81 2.50 -24.81
N LYS A 184 19.67 2.92 -24.25
CA LYS A 184 19.58 4.00 -23.26
C LYS A 184 20.11 3.60 -21.88
N THR A 185 20.12 2.32 -21.53
CA THR A 185 20.53 1.83 -20.21
C THR A 185 21.99 1.39 -20.17
N ILE A 186 22.56 0.95 -21.29
CA ILE A 186 23.98 0.57 -21.40
C ILE A 186 24.88 1.80 -21.60
N ARG A 187 24.36 2.92 -22.11
CA ARG A 187 25.09 4.17 -22.35
C ARG A 187 24.95 5.16 -21.20
#